data_AF-A0A257KUE0-F1
#
_entry.id   AF-A0A257KUE0-F1
#
_cell.length_a   1.000
_cell.length_b   1.000
_cell.length_c   1.000
_cell.angle_alpha   90.00
_cell.angle_beta   90.00
_cell.angle_gamma   90.00
#
_symmetry.space_group_name_H-M   'P 1'
#
loop_
_entity.id
_entity.type
_entity.pdbx_description
1 polymer ?
#
loop_
_entity_poly.entity_id
_entity_poly.type
_entity_poly.pdbx_seq_one_letter_code
_entity_poly.pdbx_strand_id
1 'polypeptide(L)'
;MATTITINVTNNSPTVQNFFFFQQPAVYSGGAQVYTNSLYTQTLLPYATSGAVLTFTMVLQYYAGVQQQVSPPQVGQASGQLAAIQAIGLTPASGGTPTNNTTNMTVSPSLGLSVPVSTSGPQAGSFRIVTPTYNPVLNAYNAGSAVQALSGAITLSNFVTAQPNTNLDCQPVIKFYVQTGTYTPGTVMNFTSSSVNAALCDATPGYTTFNVSYNVDGTWTVQSMALSRMSDGRLGLIERAIENMLGSSTAAANAQVLNEAGTGVLSTGNAANFDPPVTITNLSNPGNLAVYSEYQVGPTGGPYKGRMCTNLNGTTGVFSQ
;
A
#
# COMPACT_ATOMS: atom_id res chain seq x y z
N MET A 1 0.39 19.26 12.83
CA MET A 1 1.25 18.05 12.98
C MET A 1 1.16 17.27 11.70
N ALA A 2 2.28 16.79 11.17
CA ALA A 2 2.27 15.93 10.00
C ALA A 2 1.85 14.51 10.41
N THR A 3 0.97 13.89 9.63
CA THR A 3 0.58 12.48 9.84
C THR A 3 1.78 11.59 9.53
N THR A 4 2.03 10.55 10.33
CA THR A 4 3.15 9.61 10.13
C THR A 4 2.64 8.20 9.95
N ILE A 5 3.29 7.42 9.08
CA ILE A 5 3.16 5.97 9.03
C ILE A 5 4.22 5.36 9.95
N THR A 6 3.81 4.47 10.84
CA THR A 6 4.67 3.73 11.77
C THR A 6 4.49 2.24 11.56
N ILE A 7 5.57 1.50 11.35
CA ILE A 7 5.56 0.05 11.22
C ILE A 7 6.52 -0.51 12.26
N ASN A 8 5.98 -1.24 13.23
CA ASN A 8 6.73 -1.91 14.29
C ASN A 8 6.86 -3.38 13.93
N VAL A 9 8.08 -3.91 13.88
CA VAL A 9 8.35 -5.30 13.51
C VAL A 9 8.97 -6.05 14.68
N THR A 10 8.42 -7.22 14.98
CA THR A 10 8.99 -8.20 15.91
C THR A 10 9.42 -9.46 15.15
N ASN A 11 10.53 -10.04 15.60
CA ASN A 11 11.03 -11.31 15.09
C ASN A 11 10.69 -12.43 16.09
N ASN A 12 9.62 -13.18 15.83
CA ASN A 12 9.24 -14.33 16.67
C ASN A 12 9.90 -15.64 16.21
N SER A 13 10.71 -15.61 15.14
CA SER A 13 11.49 -16.76 14.71
C SER A 13 12.67 -17.03 15.65
N PRO A 14 13.24 -18.25 15.68
CA PRO A 14 14.32 -18.60 16.59
C PRO A 14 15.68 -18.06 16.14
N THR A 15 15.78 -17.46 14.95
CA THR A 15 17.03 -17.00 14.36
C THR A 15 17.05 -15.49 14.15
N VAL A 16 18.26 -14.95 14.04
CA VAL A 16 18.46 -13.55 13.66
C VAL A 16 17.97 -13.35 12.22
N GLN A 17 17.23 -12.27 11.99
CA GLN A 17 16.72 -11.93 10.66
C GLN A 17 17.16 -10.53 10.26
N ASN A 18 17.30 -10.31 8.94
CA ASN A 18 17.42 -8.97 8.38
C ASN A 18 16.10 -8.60 7.74
N PHE A 19 15.55 -7.44 8.10
CA PHE A 19 14.30 -6.94 7.54
C PHE A 19 14.57 -5.73 6.67
N PHE A 20 13.90 -5.65 5.53
CA PHE A 20 13.89 -4.47 4.68
C PHE A 20 12.46 -4.06 4.32
N PHE A 21 12.30 -2.76 4.05
CA PHE A 21 11.01 -2.11 3.83
C PHE A 21 10.97 -1.50 2.45
N PHE A 22 9.82 -1.59 1.80
CA PHE A 22 9.61 -1.00 0.48
C PHE A 22 8.15 -0.63 0.26
N GLN A 23 7.91 0.22 -0.72
CA GLN A 23 6.57 0.68 -1.06
C GLN A 23 6.09 0.00 -2.33
N GLN A 24 4.79 -0.27 -2.42
CA GLN A 24 4.13 -0.59 -3.68
C GLN A 24 4.52 0.45 -4.75
N PRO A 25 4.99 0.02 -5.93
CA PRO A 25 5.23 0.91 -7.06
C PRO A 25 4.02 1.79 -7.35
N ALA A 26 4.25 3.09 -7.55
CA ALA A 26 3.24 3.97 -8.09
C ALA A 26 2.85 3.55 -9.51
N VAL A 27 1.65 3.92 -9.94
CA VAL A 27 1.26 3.80 -11.34
C VAL A 27 1.81 5.00 -12.09
N TYR A 28 2.58 4.74 -13.14
CA TYR A 28 3.21 5.78 -13.95
C TYR A 28 2.58 5.84 -15.34
N SER A 29 2.39 7.05 -15.85
CA SER A 29 2.19 7.28 -17.28
C SER A 29 3.32 8.16 -17.83
N GLY A 30 3.93 7.72 -18.94
CA GLY A 30 5.10 8.38 -19.54
C GLY A 30 6.46 7.72 -19.24
N GLY A 31 6.48 6.57 -18.55
CA GLY A 31 7.69 5.78 -18.28
C GLY A 31 7.55 4.32 -18.72
N ALA A 32 8.67 3.65 -19.05
CA ALA A 32 8.66 2.28 -19.56
C ALA A 32 8.71 1.22 -18.45
N GLN A 33 9.73 1.31 -17.58
CA GLN A 33 9.97 0.34 -16.51
C GLN A 33 10.02 1.06 -15.17
N VAL A 34 9.26 0.54 -14.21
CA VAL A 34 9.23 1.02 -12.83
C VAL A 34 10.21 0.21 -11.99
N TYR A 35 11.12 0.91 -11.34
CA TYR A 35 12.05 0.37 -10.35
C TYR A 35 11.58 0.72 -8.95
N THR A 36 11.95 -0.08 -7.97
CA THR A 36 11.64 0.14 -6.55
C THR A 36 12.95 0.10 -5.78
N ASN A 37 13.13 0.99 -4.81
CA ASN A 37 14.23 0.89 -3.87
C ASN A 37 13.76 0.32 -2.53
N SER A 38 14.69 -0.33 -1.84
CA SER A 38 14.54 -0.50 -0.39
C SER A 38 14.59 0.88 0.28
N LEU A 39 13.73 1.08 1.27
CA LEU A 39 13.59 2.32 2.03
C LEU A 39 14.35 2.28 3.34
N TYR A 40 14.46 1.08 3.91
CA TYR A 40 15.01 0.88 5.23
C TYR A 40 15.42 -0.58 5.40
N THR A 41 16.47 -0.83 6.19
CA THR A 41 16.99 -2.18 6.42
C THR A 41 17.64 -2.26 7.79
N GLN A 42 17.34 -3.30 8.55
CA GLN A 42 18.01 -3.55 9.82
C GLN A 42 17.95 -5.02 10.24
N THR A 43 19.02 -5.48 10.88
CA THR A 43 19.10 -6.77 11.57
C THR A 43 18.32 -6.74 12.88
N LEU A 44 17.54 -7.78 13.16
CA LEU A 44 16.75 -7.92 14.39
C LEU A 44 16.90 -9.33 14.99
N LEU A 45 17.32 -9.38 16.24
CA LEU A 45 17.41 -10.60 17.04
C LEU A 45 16.00 -11.16 17.35
N PRO A 46 15.86 -12.46 17.70
CA PRO A 46 14.60 -12.99 18.20
C PRO A 46 14.05 -12.17 19.38
N TYR A 47 12.75 -11.90 19.37
CA TYR A 47 12.08 -11.10 20.38
C TYR A 47 12.14 -11.78 21.75
N ALA A 48 11.98 -13.10 21.80
CA ALA A 48 12.05 -13.88 23.04
C ALA A 48 13.39 -13.77 23.79
N THR A 49 14.49 -13.46 23.09
CA THR A 49 15.83 -13.35 23.68
C THR A 49 16.29 -11.90 23.87
N SER A 50 15.73 -10.94 23.13
CA SER A 50 16.22 -9.56 23.10
C SER A 50 15.19 -8.51 23.51
N GLY A 51 13.89 -8.81 23.41
CA GLY A 51 12.82 -7.82 23.54
C GLY A 51 12.84 -6.72 22.46
N ALA A 52 13.65 -6.86 21.41
CA ALA A 52 13.87 -5.80 20.43
C ALA A 52 12.69 -5.67 19.45
N VAL A 53 12.27 -4.43 19.19
CA VAL A 53 11.27 -4.07 18.18
C VAL A 53 11.90 -3.14 17.16
N LEU A 54 11.82 -3.49 15.89
CA LEU A 54 12.30 -2.63 14.81
C LEU A 54 11.19 -1.65 14.41
N THR A 55 11.46 -0.35 14.50
CA THR A 55 10.47 0.68 14.15
C THR A 55 10.89 1.42 12.89
N PHE A 56 10.08 1.32 11.85
CA PHE A 56 10.15 2.17 10.67
C PHE A 56 9.11 3.30 10.78
N THR A 57 9.53 4.53 10.55
CA THR A 57 8.62 5.69 10.59
C THR A 57 8.91 6.65 9.45
N MET A 58 7.85 7.13 8.81
CA MET A 58 7.94 8.15 7.77
C MET A 58 6.77 9.11 7.84
N VAL A 59 6.98 10.32 7.31
CA VAL A 59 5.90 11.31 7.17
C VAL A 59 4.98 10.88 6.02
N LEU A 60 3.67 10.83 6.26
CA LEU A 60 2.64 10.64 5.24
C LEU A 60 2.49 11.94 4.44
N GLN A 61 3.43 12.15 3.54
CA GLN A 61 3.49 13.27 2.60
C GLN A 61 3.90 12.71 1.25
N TYR A 62 3.17 13.09 0.19
CA TYR A 62 3.59 12.76 -1.16
C TYR A 62 4.75 13.65 -1.56
N TYR A 63 5.76 13.04 -2.14
CA TYR A 63 6.92 13.74 -2.62
C TYR A 63 7.22 13.35 -4.06
N ALA A 64 7.33 14.37 -4.91
CA ALA A 64 7.99 14.22 -6.19
C ALA A 64 9.50 14.19 -5.93
N GLY A 65 10.20 13.23 -6.53
CA GLY A 65 11.65 13.11 -6.44
C GLY A 65 12.30 12.94 -7.80
N VAL A 66 13.50 13.49 -7.92
CA VAL A 66 14.41 13.26 -9.05
C VAL A 66 15.80 12.93 -8.54
N GLN A 67 16.53 12.12 -9.29
CA GLN A 67 17.87 11.71 -8.92
C GLN A 67 18.75 11.55 -10.17
N GLN A 68 20.02 11.93 -10.08
CA GLN A 68 20.99 11.64 -11.13
C GLN A 68 21.44 10.19 -11.05
N GLN A 69 21.38 9.47 -12.18
CA GLN A 69 21.87 8.10 -12.27
C GLN A 69 23.39 8.09 -12.22
N VAL A 70 23.96 7.16 -11.46
CA VAL A 70 25.39 6.81 -11.54
C VAL A 70 25.62 5.78 -12.64
N SER A 71 24.68 4.84 -12.75
CA SER A 71 24.63 3.79 -13.76
C SER A 71 23.15 3.49 -14.05
N PRO A 72 22.84 2.79 -15.16
CA PRO A 72 21.49 2.28 -15.39
C PRO A 72 20.97 1.51 -14.17
N PRO A 73 19.69 1.65 -13.79
CA PRO A 73 19.12 0.95 -12.64
C PRO A 73 19.24 -0.57 -12.79
N GLN A 74 19.85 -1.23 -11.80
CA GLN A 74 20.06 -2.68 -11.75
C GLN A 74 19.79 -3.18 -10.34
N VAL A 75 19.14 -4.34 -10.20
CA VAL A 75 18.83 -4.94 -8.89
C VAL A 75 20.10 -5.14 -8.07
N GLY A 76 20.05 -4.75 -6.80
CA GLY A 76 21.17 -4.79 -5.84
C GLY A 76 22.13 -3.61 -5.93
N GLN A 77 21.97 -2.71 -6.92
CA GLN A 77 22.84 -1.53 -7.09
C GLN A 77 22.17 -0.26 -6.59
N ALA A 78 22.99 0.73 -6.22
CA ALA A 78 22.51 2.05 -5.87
C ALA A 78 21.77 2.71 -7.05
N SER A 79 20.64 3.34 -6.78
CA SER A 79 19.80 3.99 -7.79
C SER A 79 20.37 5.32 -8.30
N GLY A 80 21.19 6.02 -7.49
CA GLY A 80 21.82 7.27 -7.89
C GLY A 80 22.53 7.98 -6.73
N GLN A 81 22.93 9.24 -6.96
CA GLN A 81 23.70 10.05 -6.00
C GLN A 81 22.98 11.34 -5.63
N LEU A 82 23.02 12.35 -6.52
CA LEU A 82 22.38 13.64 -6.26
C LEU A 82 20.86 13.50 -6.43
N ALA A 83 20.10 13.92 -5.42
CA ALA A 83 18.65 13.88 -5.43
C ALA A 83 18.03 15.23 -5.04
N ALA A 84 16.86 15.51 -5.58
CA ALA A 84 16.01 16.63 -5.19
C ALA A 84 14.58 16.12 -4.95
N ILE A 85 13.90 16.73 -3.98
CA ILE A 85 12.56 16.34 -3.57
C ILE A 85 11.69 17.59 -3.35
N GLN A 86 10.39 17.49 -3.65
CA GLN A 86 9.40 18.51 -3.32
C GLN A 86 8.13 17.87 -2.78
N ALA A 87 7.62 18.41 -1.67
CA ALA A 87 6.31 18.03 -1.15
C ALA A 87 5.25 18.45 -2.17
N ILE A 88 4.44 17.50 -2.62
CA ILE A 88 3.51 17.70 -3.73
C ILE A 88 2.11 17.22 -3.36
N GLY A 89 1.09 17.88 -3.90
CA GLY A 89 -0.30 17.44 -3.78
C GLY A 89 -0.68 16.45 -4.88
N LEU A 90 -1.73 15.66 -4.65
CA LEU A 90 -2.34 14.84 -5.70
C LEU A 90 -3.46 15.61 -6.37
N THR A 91 -3.59 15.44 -7.68
CA THR A 91 -4.71 16.01 -8.44
C THR A 91 -6.03 15.49 -7.87
N PRO A 92 -6.98 16.37 -7.52
CA PRO A 92 -8.26 15.93 -6.98
C PRO A 92 -9.10 15.18 -8.03
N ALA A 93 -10.13 14.47 -7.56
CA ALA A 93 -11.20 14.03 -8.45
C ALA A 93 -11.92 15.22 -9.10
N SER A 94 -12.66 14.98 -10.18
CA SER A 94 -13.41 16.03 -10.89
C SER A 94 -14.30 16.82 -9.92
N GLY A 95 -14.22 18.15 -9.98
CA GLY A 95 -14.94 19.06 -9.09
C GLY A 95 -14.31 19.27 -7.70
N GLY A 96 -13.19 18.61 -7.39
CA GLY A 96 -12.46 18.81 -6.14
C GLY A 96 -11.60 20.08 -6.12
N THR A 97 -11.15 20.49 -4.93
CA THR A 97 -10.32 21.69 -4.75
C THR A 97 -8.94 21.50 -5.40
N PRO A 98 -8.49 22.42 -6.27
CA PRO A 98 -7.17 22.33 -6.89
C PRO A 98 -6.05 22.22 -5.86
N THR A 99 -5.09 21.35 -6.14
CA THR A 99 -3.89 21.15 -5.33
C THR A 99 -2.64 21.52 -6.14
N ASN A 100 -1.53 21.79 -5.45
CA ASN A 100 -0.24 22.00 -6.09
C ASN A 100 0.33 20.65 -6.53
N ASN A 101 -0.08 20.20 -7.72
CA ASN A 101 0.09 18.83 -8.22
C ASN A 101 1.21 18.69 -9.26
N THR A 102 1.91 19.76 -9.62
CA THR A 102 2.89 19.75 -10.71
C THR A 102 4.18 20.44 -10.33
N THR A 103 5.32 19.80 -10.59
CA THR A 103 6.66 20.38 -10.40
C THR A 103 7.47 20.30 -11.68
N ASN A 104 8.39 21.25 -11.87
CA ASN A 104 9.33 21.26 -13.00
C ASN A 104 10.70 20.80 -12.52
N MET A 105 11.29 19.85 -13.23
CA MET A 105 12.66 19.43 -13.03
C MET A 105 13.63 20.40 -13.71
N THR A 106 14.74 20.70 -13.03
CA THR A 106 15.87 21.45 -13.60
C THR A 106 17.11 20.57 -13.60
N VAL A 107 17.93 20.67 -14.64
CA VAL A 107 19.21 19.94 -14.74
C VAL A 107 20.42 20.87 -14.88
N SER A 108 20.17 22.18 -15.04
CA SER A 108 21.19 23.21 -15.17
C SER A 108 20.71 24.47 -14.45
N PRO A 109 21.54 25.12 -13.60
CA PRO A 109 22.93 24.76 -13.29
C PRO A 109 23.09 23.54 -12.38
N SER A 110 22.00 23.06 -11.77
CA SER A 110 21.99 21.88 -10.89
C SER A 110 20.69 21.09 -11.00
N LEU A 111 20.73 19.83 -10.57
CA LEU A 111 19.53 19.01 -10.43
C LEU A 111 18.60 19.62 -9.36
N GLY A 112 17.32 19.79 -9.70
CA GLY A 112 16.35 20.41 -8.80
C GLY A 112 14.91 20.16 -9.20
N LEU A 113 14.00 20.53 -8.31
CA LEU A 113 12.55 20.57 -8.52
C LEU A 113 12.01 21.92 -8.07
N SER A 114 11.20 22.56 -8.91
CA SER A 114 10.51 23.81 -8.55
C SER A 114 9.51 23.59 -7.41
N VAL A 115 9.13 24.65 -6.70
CA VAL A 115 7.96 24.58 -5.81
C VAL A 115 6.74 24.12 -6.64
N PRO A 116 5.94 23.14 -6.18
CA PRO A 116 4.82 22.67 -6.98
C PRO A 116 3.72 23.74 -7.16
N VAL A 117 3.13 23.74 -8.34
CA VAL A 117 2.01 24.61 -8.74
C VAL A 117 0.82 23.75 -9.17
N SER A 118 -0.37 24.34 -9.15
CA SER A 118 -1.57 23.67 -9.64
C SER A 118 -1.64 23.75 -11.17
N THR A 119 -1.75 22.60 -11.83
CA THR A 119 -2.04 22.55 -13.27
C THR A 119 -3.16 21.56 -13.57
N SER A 120 -3.86 21.81 -14.67
CA SER A 120 -4.78 20.85 -15.27
C SER A 120 -4.03 19.82 -16.10
N GLY A 121 -4.54 18.59 -16.16
CA GLY A 121 -4.06 17.57 -17.08
C GLY A 121 -3.46 16.31 -16.45
N PRO A 122 -2.85 16.33 -15.25
CA PRO A 122 -2.55 15.09 -14.56
C PRO A 122 -3.85 14.37 -14.17
N GLN A 123 -3.81 13.04 -14.11
CA GLN A 123 -4.96 12.22 -13.73
C GLN A 123 -5.31 12.40 -12.24
N ALA A 124 -6.58 12.19 -11.89
CA ALA A 124 -7.00 12.21 -10.49
C ALA A 124 -6.20 11.19 -9.67
N GLY A 125 -5.70 11.61 -8.50
CA GLY A 125 -4.81 10.81 -7.66
C GLY A 125 -3.34 10.81 -8.08
N SER A 126 -2.96 11.50 -9.16
CA SER A 126 -1.56 11.62 -9.57
C SER A 126 -1.00 13.03 -9.36
N PHE A 127 0.33 13.11 -9.27
CA PHE A 127 1.09 14.34 -9.43
C PHE A 127 1.95 14.26 -10.70
N ARG A 128 2.42 15.41 -11.20
CA ARG A 128 3.24 15.52 -12.42
C ARG A 128 4.63 16.06 -12.13
N ILE A 129 5.63 15.40 -12.72
CA ILE A 129 6.99 15.93 -12.88
C ILE A 129 7.16 16.27 -14.36
N VAL A 130 7.40 17.54 -14.67
CA VAL A 130 7.72 18.00 -16.03
C VAL A 130 9.23 17.95 -16.19
N THR A 131 9.72 17.16 -17.14
CA THR A 131 11.16 17.06 -17.41
C THR A 131 11.59 18.11 -18.44
N PRO A 132 12.77 18.74 -18.26
CA PRO A 132 13.28 19.70 -19.23
C PRO A 132 13.86 18.94 -20.44
N THR A 133 14.25 19.69 -21.47
CA THR A 133 15.11 19.15 -22.51
C THR A 133 16.52 18.91 -21.95
N TYR A 134 17.07 17.72 -22.16
CA TYR A 134 18.47 17.38 -21.88
C TYR A 134 18.93 16.25 -22.81
N ASN A 135 20.24 15.97 -22.83
CA ASN A 135 20.78 14.84 -23.57
C ASN A 135 20.85 13.59 -22.67
N PRO A 136 19.97 12.59 -22.87
CA PRO A 136 19.90 11.41 -22.01
C PRO A 136 21.09 10.46 -22.18
N VAL A 137 21.90 10.62 -23.25
CA VAL A 137 23.14 9.86 -23.46
C VAL A 137 24.26 10.40 -22.58
N LEU A 138 24.28 11.71 -22.34
CA LEU A 138 25.30 12.35 -21.50
C LEU A 138 24.95 12.29 -20.02
N ASN A 139 23.68 12.49 -19.68
CA ASN A 139 23.18 12.46 -18.31
C ASN A 139 21.82 11.76 -18.26
N ALA A 140 21.75 10.69 -17.48
CA ALA A 140 20.51 9.99 -17.21
C ALA A 140 19.99 10.35 -15.80
N TYR A 141 18.67 10.42 -15.67
CA TYR A 141 17.99 10.77 -14.43
C TYR A 141 16.88 9.80 -14.13
N ASN A 142 16.63 9.59 -12.85
CA ASN A 142 15.45 8.92 -12.33
C ASN A 142 14.45 9.96 -11.87
N ALA A 143 13.16 9.70 -12.07
CA ALA A 143 12.08 10.52 -11.54
C ALA A 143 10.94 9.64 -11.04
N GLY A 144 10.29 10.06 -9.96
CA GLY A 144 9.13 9.36 -9.43
C GLY A 144 8.73 9.75 -8.01
N SER A 145 8.16 8.78 -7.30
CA SER A 145 7.75 8.93 -5.91
C SER A 145 8.97 8.84 -5.00
N ALA A 146 9.07 9.78 -4.08
CA ALA A 146 10.11 9.79 -3.06
C ALA A 146 9.52 9.63 -1.66
N VAL A 147 10.39 9.24 -0.74
CA VAL A 147 10.14 9.30 0.68
C VAL A 147 11.29 10.06 1.34
N GLN A 148 10.95 10.79 2.40
CA GLN A 148 11.92 11.42 3.26
C GLN A 148 11.87 10.72 4.62
N ALA A 149 13.02 10.19 5.05
CA ALA A 149 13.17 9.68 6.40
C ALA A 149 13.15 10.84 7.41
N LEU A 150 12.86 10.56 8.69
CA LEU A 150 12.91 11.58 9.75
C LEU A 150 14.30 12.21 9.93
N SER A 151 15.37 11.52 9.51
CA SER A 151 16.74 12.06 9.45
C SER A 151 16.95 13.08 8.33
N GLY A 152 15.97 13.29 7.45
CA GLY A 152 16.07 14.13 6.27
C GLY A 152 16.61 13.40 5.02
N ALA A 153 17.05 12.14 5.15
CA ALA A 153 17.53 11.35 4.02
C ALA A 153 16.42 11.14 2.98
N ILE A 154 16.78 11.33 1.70
CA ILE A 154 15.87 11.24 0.56
C ILE A 154 16.13 9.92 -0.17
N THR A 155 15.07 9.15 -0.37
CA THR A 155 15.12 7.94 -1.18
C THR A 155 13.95 7.96 -2.16
N LEU A 156 14.22 7.77 -3.45
CA LEU A 156 13.16 7.44 -4.41
C LEU A 156 12.57 6.10 -4.00
N SER A 157 11.30 6.03 -3.61
CA SER A 157 10.67 4.76 -3.22
C SER A 157 10.43 3.88 -4.43
N ASN A 158 9.94 4.49 -5.50
CA ASN A 158 9.84 3.88 -6.82
C ASN A 158 9.98 4.98 -7.87
N PHE A 159 10.48 4.61 -9.03
CA PHE A 159 10.87 5.57 -10.06
C PHE A 159 10.94 4.92 -11.44
N VAL A 160 11.02 5.77 -12.47
CA VAL A 160 11.34 5.40 -13.83
C VAL A 160 12.57 6.18 -14.29
N THR A 161 13.25 5.71 -15.34
CA THR A 161 14.22 6.55 -16.05
C THR A 161 13.47 7.69 -16.74
N ALA A 162 13.77 8.92 -16.33
CA ALA A 162 13.18 10.12 -16.90
C ALA A 162 13.55 10.24 -18.38
N GLN A 163 12.58 10.63 -19.20
CA GLN A 163 12.80 11.00 -20.60
C GLN A 163 12.84 12.53 -20.72
N PRO A 164 13.65 13.10 -21.62
CA PRO A 164 13.72 14.55 -21.80
C PRO A 164 12.45 15.10 -22.44
N ASN A 165 12.03 16.30 -22.03
CA ASN A 165 10.90 17.04 -22.58
C ASN A 165 9.58 16.26 -22.57
N THR A 166 9.26 15.62 -21.43
CA THR A 166 8.03 14.85 -21.23
C THR A 166 7.34 15.22 -19.91
N ASN A 167 6.07 14.85 -19.82
CA ASN A 167 5.33 14.85 -18.57
C ASN A 167 5.35 13.43 -18.00
N LEU A 168 5.82 13.29 -16.77
CA LEU A 168 5.72 12.06 -16.01
C LEU A 168 4.65 12.23 -14.93
N ASP A 169 3.55 11.49 -15.07
CA ASP A 169 2.52 11.46 -14.03
C ASP A 169 2.73 10.23 -13.15
N CYS A 170 2.65 10.43 -11.84
CA CYS A 170 2.88 9.42 -10.82
C CYS A 170 1.65 9.38 -9.91
N GLN A 171 1.00 8.21 -9.83
CA GLN A 171 -0.11 7.94 -8.91
C GLN A 171 0.42 7.06 -7.75
N PRO A 172 0.76 7.65 -6.60
CA PRO A 172 1.36 6.90 -5.48
C PRO A 172 0.38 5.90 -4.87
N VAL A 173 0.91 4.77 -4.40
CA VAL A 173 0.15 3.77 -3.64
C VAL A 173 0.71 3.68 -2.23
N ILE A 174 -0.12 3.95 -1.22
CA ILE A 174 0.29 3.95 0.19
C ILE A 174 0.17 2.54 0.80
N LYS A 175 0.83 1.57 0.15
CA LYS A 175 0.99 0.20 0.63
C LYS A 175 2.47 -0.05 0.84
N PHE A 176 2.80 -0.53 2.03
CA PHE A 176 4.18 -0.79 2.43
C PHE A 176 4.36 -2.28 2.70
N TYR A 177 5.53 -2.78 2.38
CA TYR A 177 5.88 -4.17 2.53
C TYR A 177 7.09 -4.30 3.45
N VAL A 178 7.07 -5.34 4.28
CA VAL A 178 8.22 -5.78 5.07
C VAL A 178 8.59 -7.18 4.63
N GLN A 179 9.86 -7.41 4.33
CA GLN A 179 10.37 -8.72 3.92
C GLN A 179 11.73 -9.00 4.57
N THR A 180 12.06 -10.28 4.71
CA THR A 180 13.39 -10.74 5.12
C THR A 180 14.39 -10.64 3.96
N GLY A 181 15.58 -10.09 4.19
CA GLY A 181 16.61 -9.92 3.17
C GLY A 181 17.57 -8.78 3.47
N THR A 182 18.43 -8.46 2.51
CA THR A 182 19.61 -7.60 2.72
C THR A 182 19.69 -6.38 1.81
N TYR A 183 18.64 -6.06 1.04
CA TYR A 183 18.60 -4.84 0.22
C TYR A 183 18.74 -3.62 1.12
N THR A 184 19.76 -2.79 0.90
CA THR A 184 20.02 -1.58 1.69
C THR A 184 19.24 -0.37 1.16
N PRO A 185 19.01 0.67 1.98
CA PRO A 185 18.24 1.84 1.56
C PRO A 185 18.83 2.50 0.31
N GLY A 186 17.98 2.82 -0.67
CA GLY A 186 18.39 3.46 -1.93
C GLY A 186 18.97 2.51 -2.98
N THR A 187 19.03 1.20 -2.70
CA THR A 187 19.35 0.19 -3.71
C THR A 187 18.10 -0.33 -4.40
N VAL A 188 18.22 -0.55 -5.71
CA VAL A 188 17.15 -1.09 -6.54
C VAL A 188 16.88 -2.53 -6.13
N MET A 189 15.63 -2.87 -5.92
CA MET A 189 15.20 -4.21 -5.54
C MET A 189 14.21 -4.79 -6.55
N ASN A 190 14.12 -6.11 -6.57
CA ASN A 190 13.11 -6.81 -7.36
C ASN A 190 11.77 -6.83 -6.60
N PHE A 191 10.87 -5.91 -6.94
CA PHE A 191 9.55 -5.83 -6.30
C PHE A 191 8.75 -7.12 -6.47
N THR A 192 8.69 -7.68 -7.69
CA THR A 192 7.88 -8.87 -7.98
C THR A 192 8.28 -10.06 -7.13
N SER A 193 9.59 -10.34 -6.97
CA SER A 193 10.03 -11.44 -6.12
C SER A 193 9.93 -11.10 -4.63
N SER A 194 10.24 -9.86 -4.25
CA SER A 194 10.30 -9.47 -2.83
C SER A 194 8.93 -9.31 -2.18
N SER A 195 7.91 -8.94 -2.96
CA SER A 195 6.53 -8.78 -2.48
C SER A 195 5.81 -10.10 -2.24
N VAL A 196 6.31 -11.21 -2.80
CA VAL A 196 5.76 -12.55 -2.55
C VAL A 196 5.98 -12.89 -1.08
N ASN A 197 4.89 -13.23 -0.39
CA ASN A 197 4.89 -13.58 1.03
C ASN A 197 5.56 -12.52 1.93
N ALA A 198 5.50 -11.24 1.56
CA ALA A 198 5.92 -10.14 2.43
C ALA A 198 4.74 -9.70 3.32
N ALA A 199 5.02 -9.15 4.50
CA ALA A 199 4.00 -8.52 5.31
C ALA A 199 3.51 -7.23 4.62
N LEU A 200 2.20 -7.16 4.33
CA LEU A 200 1.58 -5.99 3.72
C LEU A 200 0.96 -5.08 4.79
N CYS A 201 1.45 -3.85 4.87
CA CYS A 201 0.87 -2.75 5.64
C CYS A 201 0.11 -1.81 4.68
N ASP A 202 -1.21 -1.97 4.59
CA ASP A 202 -2.05 -1.18 3.68
C ASP A 202 -2.60 0.06 4.37
N ALA A 203 -2.07 1.24 4.04
CA ALA A 203 -2.52 2.51 4.62
C ALA A 203 -3.66 3.16 3.81
N THR A 204 -4.12 2.57 2.69
CA THR A 204 -5.21 3.16 1.88
C THR A 204 -6.51 3.42 2.65
N PRO A 205 -6.91 2.60 3.65
CA PRO A 205 -8.10 2.88 4.46
C PRO A 205 -7.90 3.97 5.54
N GLY A 206 -6.69 4.54 5.66
CA GLY A 206 -6.35 5.53 6.69
C GLY A 206 -5.63 4.97 7.92
N TYR A 207 -5.14 3.73 7.87
CA TYR A 207 -4.27 3.19 8.92
C TYR A 207 -2.91 3.90 8.96
N THR A 208 -2.45 4.23 10.16
CA THR A 208 -1.21 4.98 10.37
C THR A 208 -0.18 4.22 11.18
N THR A 209 -0.58 3.14 11.84
CA THR A 209 0.32 2.31 12.65
C THR A 209 0.08 0.85 12.37
N PHE A 210 1.15 0.08 12.20
CA PHE A 210 1.10 -1.36 11.91
C PHE A 210 2.04 -2.08 12.88
N ASN A 211 1.54 -3.12 13.55
CA ASN A 211 2.38 -4.07 14.28
C ASN A 211 2.51 -5.33 13.44
N VAL A 212 3.74 -5.68 13.10
CA VAL A 212 4.09 -6.78 12.20
C VAL A 212 4.91 -7.79 12.98
N SER A 213 4.52 -9.06 12.92
CA SER A 213 5.27 -10.17 13.52
C SER A 213 5.72 -11.12 12.43
N TYR A 214 7.00 -11.45 12.42
CA TYR A 214 7.55 -12.56 11.63
C TYR A 214 7.56 -13.84 12.48
N ASN A 215 6.80 -14.84 12.08
CA ASN A 215 6.50 -16.02 12.87
C ASN A 215 7.54 -17.14 12.69
N VAL A 216 7.51 -18.13 13.59
CA VAL A 216 8.42 -19.29 13.58
C VAL A 216 8.32 -20.14 12.30
N ASP A 217 7.15 -20.16 11.68
CA ASP A 217 6.86 -20.88 10.43
C ASP A 217 7.17 -20.07 9.17
N GLY A 218 7.74 -18.87 9.31
CA GLY A 218 8.06 -17.96 8.21
C GLY A 218 6.87 -17.16 7.68
N THR A 219 5.71 -17.23 8.35
CA THR A 219 4.54 -16.42 8.00
C THR A 219 4.57 -15.05 8.68
N TRP A 220 3.64 -14.18 8.29
CA TRP A 220 3.51 -12.85 8.86
C TRP A 220 2.16 -12.67 9.54
N THR A 221 2.15 -11.94 10.64
CA THR A 221 0.94 -11.39 11.25
C THR A 221 1.02 -9.87 11.18
N VAL A 222 -0.03 -9.21 10.68
CA VAL A 222 -0.09 -7.75 10.56
C VAL A 222 -1.34 -7.23 11.26
N GLN A 223 -1.14 -6.42 12.30
CA GLN A 223 -2.21 -5.71 13.00
C GLN A 223 -2.20 -4.25 12.55
N SER A 224 -3.30 -3.82 11.92
CA SER A 224 -3.46 -2.45 11.44
C SER A 224 -4.20 -1.62 12.48
N MET A 225 -3.62 -0.50 12.88
CA MET A 225 -4.18 0.39 13.89
C MET A 225 -4.60 1.70 13.23
N ALA A 226 -5.82 2.14 13.53
CA ALA A 226 -6.32 3.46 13.18
C ALA A 226 -6.41 4.34 14.43
N LEU A 227 -6.13 5.63 14.27
CA LEU A 227 -6.52 6.62 15.26
C LEU A 227 -8.05 6.76 15.25
N SER A 228 -8.69 6.55 16.39
CA SER A 228 -10.13 6.75 16.59
C SER A 228 -10.39 7.53 17.86
N ARG A 229 -11.50 8.28 17.89
CA ARG A 229 -12.04 8.78 19.15
C ARG A 229 -12.65 7.60 19.91
N MET A 230 -12.19 7.41 21.13
CA MET A 230 -12.74 6.44 22.08
C MET A 230 -14.02 7.01 22.71
N SER A 231 -14.77 6.17 23.41
CA SER A 231 -16.04 6.53 24.08
C SER A 231 -15.89 7.62 25.14
N ASP A 232 -14.68 7.84 25.66
CA ASP A 232 -14.34 8.90 26.61
C ASP A 232 -13.93 10.22 25.93
N GLY A 233 -14.03 10.31 24.60
CA GLY A 233 -13.66 11.49 23.81
C GLY A 233 -12.15 11.65 23.56
N ARG A 234 -11.30 10.76 24.09
CA ARG A 234 -9.85 10.77 23.82
C ARG A 234 -9.55 10.13 22.46
N LEU A 235 -8.48 10.58 21.83
CA LEU A 235 -7.91 9.89 20.68
C LEU A 235 -7.11 8.67 21.17
N GLY A 236 -7.42 7.50 20.64
CA GLY A 236 -6.73 6.24 20.92
C GLY A 236 -6.47 5.45 19.64
N LEU A 237 -5.50 4.54 19.69
CA LEU A 237 -5.27 3.57 18.62
C LEU A 237 -6.21 2.39 18.81
N ILE A 238 -7.07 2.13 17.82
CA ILE A 238 -7.91 0.93 17.79
C ILE A 238 -7.32 -0.05 16.78
N GLU A 239 -7.17 -1.30 17.20
CA GLU A 239 -6.87 -2.39 16.29
C GLU A 239 -8.09 -2.64 15.41
N ARG A 240 -7.90 -2.57 14.09
CA ARG A 240 -8.83 -3.14 13.13
C ARG A 240 -8.10 -4.31 12.48
N ALA A 241 -8.40 -5.51 12.96
CA ALA A 241 -7.84 -6.72 12.41
C ALA A 241 -8.10 -6.76 10.89
N ILE A 242 -7.03 -6.89 10.11
CA ILE A 242 -7.12 -7.38 8.75
C ILE A 242 -6.92 -8.89 8.89
N GLU A 243 -7.95 -9.67 8.58
CA GLU A 243 -7.85 -11.13 8.54
C GLU A 243 -6.68 -11.54 7.64
N ASN A 244 -5.85 -12.45 8.15
CA ASN A 244 -4.61 -12.97 7.56
C ASN A 244 -4.59 -13.00 6.01
N MET A 245 -3.76 -12.15 5.39
CA MET A 245 -3.36 -12.31 3.98
C MET A 245 -2.17 -13.26 3.88
N LEU A 246 -2.40 -14.53 4.22
CA LEU A 246 -1.62 -15.62 3.64
C LEU A 246 -2.04 -15.70 2.17
N GLY A 247 -1.05 -15.78 1.27
CA GLY A 247 -1.28 -16.07 -0.13
C GLY A 247 -2.10 -17.35 -0.28
N SER A 248 -3.40 -17.18 -0.46
CA SER A 248 -4.29 -18.16 -1.04
C SER A 248 -5.04 -17.43 -2.14
N SER A 249 -4.93 -17.94 -3.34
CA SER A 249 -5.65 -17.49 -4.53
C SER A 249 -7.15 -17.77 -4.42
N THR A 250 -7.80 -17.38 -3.32
CA THR A 250 -9.25 -17.33 -3.25
C THR A 250 -9.69 -16.04 -3.91
N ALA A 251 -10.32 -16.17 -5.08
CA ALA A 251 -10.97 -15.06 -5.75
C ALA A 251 -11.77 -14.25 -4.71
N ALA A 252 -11.60 -12.93 -4.71
CA ALA A 252 -12.29 -12.02 -3.79
C ALA A 252 -13.77 -12.43 -3.67
N ALA A 253 -14.26 -12.53 -2.44
CA ALA A 253 -15.65 -12.91 -2.17
C ALA A 253 -16.59 -12.05 -3.03
N ASN A 254 -17.37 -12.70 -3.89
CA ASN A 254 -18.27 -12.02 -4.82
C ASN A 254 -19.71 -11.92 -4.27
N ALA A 255 -19.98 -12.50 -3.10
CA ALA A 255 -21.27 -12.48 -2.43
C ALA A 255 -21.18 -11.99 -0.98
N GLN A 256 -22.21 -11.27 -0.53
CA GLN A 256 -22.37 -10.83 0.85
C GLN A 256 -23.73 -11.25 1.40
N VAL A 257 -23.75 -11.57 2.70
CA VAL A 257 -24.93 -11.84 3.51
C VAL A 257 -24.97 -10.77 4.59
N LEU A 258 -25.98 -9.91 4.53
CA LEU A 258 -26.19 -8.84 5.49
C LEU A 258 -27.33 -9.22 6.43
N ASN A 259 -27.42 -8.52 7.56
CA ASN A 259 -28.56 -8.61 8.45
C ASN A 259 -29.88 -8.26 7.74
N GLU A 260 -31.01 -8.56 8.36
CA GLU A 260 -32.36 -8.34 7.83
C GLU A 260 -32.56 -6.89 7.35
N ALA A 261 -31.95 -5.93 8.07
CA ALA A 261 -32.01 -4.50 7.81
C ALA A 261 -31.09 -4.04 6.66
N GLY A 262 -30.18 -4.88 6.15
CA GLY A 262 -29.22 -4.53 5.10
C GLY A 262 -28.16 -3.50 5.52
N THR A 263 -27.98 -3.29 6.83
CA THR A 263 -27.07 -2.26 7.37
C THR A 263 -25.71 -2.80 7.80
N GLY A 264 -25.60 -4.12 8.00
CA GLY A 264 -24.37 -4.76 8.47
C GLY A 264 -24.09 -6.06 7.75
N VAL A 265 -22.85 -6.26 7.28
CA VAL A 265 -22.39 -7.51 6.67
C VAL A 265 -22.15 -8.53 7.79
N LEU A 266 -22.89 -9.64 7.75
CA LEU A 266 -22.75 -10.75 8.71
C LEU A 266 -21.74 -11.80 8.23
N SER A 267 -21.69 -12.05 6.92
CA SER A 267 -20.78 -13.01 6.30
C SER A 267 -20.53 -12.69 4.82
N THR A 268 -19.40 -13.12 4.28
CA THR A 268 -19.03 -12.97 2.86
C THR A 268 -18.61 -14.31 2.29
N GLY A 269 -18.81 -14.56 1.00
CA GLY A 269 -18.40 -15.81 0.35
C GLY A 269 -18.45 -15.75 -1.17
N ASN A 270 -18.58 -16.91 -1.80
CA ASN A 270 -18.62 -17.04 -3.25
C ASN A 270 -19.96 -17.63 -3.73
N ALA A 271 -20.60 -16.97 -4.69
CA ALA A 271 -21.79 -17.46 -5.38
C ALA A 271 -21.54 -17.58 -6.88
N ALA A 272 -22.04 -18.65 -7.50
CA ALA A 272 -21.95 -18.83 -8.95
C ALA A 272 -22.93 -17.90 -9.71
N ASN A 273 -24.09 -17.64 -9.12
CA ASN A 273 -25.11 -16.69 -9.59
C ASN A 273 -25.95 -16.21 -8.40
N PHE A 274 -26.85 -15.26 -8.64
CA PHE A 274 -27.76 -14.72 -7.62
C PHE A 274 -29.24 -15.06 -7.90
N ASP A 275 -29.48 -16.17 -8.60
CA ASP A 275 -30.82 -16.69 -8.86
C ASP A 275 -31.27 -17.61 -7.70
N PRO A 276 -32.54 -17.55 -7.23
CA PRO A 276 -33.01 -18.42 -6.16
C PRO A 276 -33.08 -19.90 -6.60
N PRO A 277 -32.65 -20.85 -5.75
CA PRO A 277 -31.94 -20.65 -4.48
C PRO A 277 -30.48 -20.23 -4.71
N VAL A 278 -30.02 -19.22 -3.96
CA VAL A 278 -28.63 -18.75 -4.01
C VAL A 278 -27.80 -19.60 -3.07
N THR A 279 -26.78 -20.25 -3.62
CA THR A 279 -25.80 -21.00 -2.83
C THR A 279 -24.54 -20.16 -2.69
N ILE A 280 -24.16 -19.89 -1.43
CA ILE A 280 -22.91 -19.20 -1.10
C ILE A 280 -21.99 -20.21 -0.42
N THR A 281 -20.82 -20.45 -1.02
CA THR A 281 -19.75 -21.27 -0.46
C THR A 281 -18.67 -20.39 0.16
N ASN A 282 -17.78 -20.97 0.96
CA ASN A 282 -16.67 -20.27 1.61
C ASN A 282 -17.12 -19.06 2.46
N LEU A 283 -18.23 -19.20 3.18
CA LEU A 283 -18.71 -18.19 4.12
C LEU A 283 -17.64 -17.89 5.17
N SER A 284 -17.30 -16.61 5.34
CA SER A 284 -16.29 -16.14 6.29
C SER A 284 -16.73 -16.29 7.75
N ASN A 285 -18.02 -16.10 8.04
CA ASN A 285 -18.58 -16.17 9.39
C ASN A 285 -19.90 -16.95 9.42
N PRO A 286 -19.91 -18.26 9.13
CA PRO A 286 -21.14 -19.05 9.10
C PRO A 286 -21.84 -19.11 10.47
N GLY A 287 -21.10 -18.96 11.59
CA GLY A 287 -21.67 -18.94 12.94
C GLY A 287 -22.59 -17.74 13.23
N ASN A 288 -22.53 -16.69 12.41
CA ASN A 288 -23.43 -15.53 12.51
C ASN A 288 -24.74 -15.73 11.72
N LEU A 289 -24.91 -16.89 11.08
CA LEU A 289 -26.09 -17.24 10.30
C LEU A 289 -26.86 -18.36 11.00
N ALA A 290 -28.16 -18.20 11.06
CA ALA A 290 -29.12 -19.19 11.51
C ALA A 290 -30.03 -19.64 10.36
N VAL A 291 -30.27 -20.95 10.28
CA VAL A 291 -31.27 -21.54 9.38
C VAL A 291 -32.66 -21.05 9.80
N TYR A 292 -33.53 -20.83 8.82
CA TYR A 292 -34.87 -20.24 8.95
C TYR A 292 -34.91 -18.78 9.41
N SER A 293 -33.80 -18.05 9.28
CA SER A 293 -33.74 -16.59 9.46
C SER A 293 -33.61 -15.88 8.12
N GLU A 294 -34.05 -14.62 8.07
CA GLU A 294 -34.01 -13.78 6.87
C GLU A 294 -32.72 -12.98 6.79
N TYR A 295 -32.22 -12.76 5.58
CA TYR A 295 -31.00 -12.00 5.31
C TYR A 295 -31.13 -11.21 4.02
N GLN A 296 -30.35 -10.14 3.90
CA GLN A 296 -30.17 -9.45 2.62
C GLN A 296 -28.97 -10.08 1.90
N VAL A 297 -29.22 -10.73 0.75
CA VAL A 297 -28.21 -11.51 0.02
C VAL A 297 -28.02 -10.97 -1.39
N GLY A 298 -26.76 -10.75 -1.80
CA GLY A 298 -26.44 -10.16 -3.10
C GLY A 298 -24.93 -10.10 -3.39
N PRO A 299 -24.55 -9.62 -4.58
CA PRO A 299 -23.16 -9.43 -4.95
C PRO A 299 -22.47 -8.38 -4.07
N THR A 300 -21.15 -8.50 -3.91
CA THR A 300 -20.35 -7.54 -3.13
C THR A 300 -20.52 -6.12 -3.67
N GLY A 301 -21.08 -5.21 -2.86
CA GLY A 301 -21.37 -3.83 -3.23
C GLY A 301 -22.50 -3.63 -4.25
N GLY A 302 -23.27 -4.68 -4.57
CA GLY A 302 -24.38 -4.61 -5.53
C GLY A 302 -25.77 -4.75 -4.88
N PRO A 303 -26.83 -4.98 -5.68
CA PRO A 303 -28.19 -5.00 -5.14
C PRO A 303 -28.46 -6.25 -4.29
N TYR A 304 -29.01 -6.06 -3.10
CA TYR A 304 -29.39 -7.13 -2.19
C TYR A 304 -30.88 -7.45 -2.29
N LYS A 305 -31.23 -8.71 -2.05
CA LYS A 305 -32.62 -9.17 -1.94
C LYS A 305 -32.81 -9.91 -0.62
N GLY A 306 -33.95 -9.70 0.02
CA GLY A 306 -34.37 -10.48 1.18
C GLY A 306 -34.53 -11.95 0.81
N ARG A 307 -33.87 -12.83 1.56
CA ARG A 307 -33.89 -14.28 1.38
C ARG A 307 -33.80 -14.99 2.72
N MET A 308 -34.49 -16.12 2.84
CA MET A 308 -34.39 -17.00 4.01
C MET A 308 -33.24 -17.98 3.84
N CYS A 309 -32.42 -18.16 4.87
CA CYS A 309 -31.43 -19.24 4.91
C CYS A 309 -32.15 -20.58 5.14
N THR A 310 -32.22 -21.44 4.14
CA THR A 310 -32.91 -22.74 4.23
C THR A 310 -32.01 -23.90 4.60
N ASN A 311 -30.69 -23.73 4.42
CA ASN A 311 -29.70 -24.71 4.83
C ASN A 311 -28.37 -24.02 5.12
N LEU A 312 -27.67 -24.49 6.16
CA LEU A 312 -26.32 -24.08 6.51
C LEU A 312 -25.51 -25.32 6.88
N ASN A 313 -24.53 -25.66 6.05
CA ASN A 313 -23.64 -26.80 6.26
C ASN A 313 -22.18 -26.35 6.19
N GLY A 314 -21.53 -26.26 7.34
CA GLY A 314 -20.17 -25.75 7.48
C GLY A 314 -20.05 -24.32 6.94
N THR A 315 -19.26 -24.12 5.89
CA THR A 315 -19.05 -22.82 5.23
C THR A 315 -19.98 -22.60 4.03
N THR A 316 -21.00 -23.43 3.84
CA THR A 316 -21.96 -23.30 2.72
C THR A 316 -23.36 -23.00 3.22
N GLY A 317 -23.95 -21.91 2.73
CA GLY A 317 -25.33 -21.50 3.01
C GLY A 317 -26.18 -21.48 1.74
N VAL A 318 -27.44 -21.91 1.87
CA VAL A 318 -28.45 -21.87 0.80
C VAL A 318 -29.55 -20.89 1.18
N PHE A 319 -29.87 -19.96 0.28
CA PHE A 319 -30.81 -18.87 0.51
C PHE A 319 -31.92 -18.86 -0.55
N SER A 320 -33.16 -19.11 -0.13
CA SER A 320 -34.34 -19.07 -1.01
C SER A 320 -35.18 -17.82 -0.78
N GLN A 321 -36.14 -17.57 -1.67
CA GLN A 321 -37.28 -16.70 -1.33
C GLN A 321 -38.09 -17.33 -0.21
#